data_AF-A0A939SPC7-F1
#
_entry.id   AF-A0A939SPC7-F1
#
_cell.length_a   1.000
_cell.length_b   1.000
_cell.length_c   1.000
_cell.angle_alpha   90.00
_cell.angle_beta   90.00
_cell.angle_gamma   90.00
#
_symmetry.space_group_name_H-M   'P 1'
#
loop_
_entity.id
_entity.type
_entity.pdbx_description
1 polymer ?
#
loop_
_entity_poly.entity_id
_entity_poly.type
_entity_poly.pdbx_seq_one_letter_code
_entity_poly.pdbx_strand_id
1 'polypeptide(L)'
;MEIYPVDTFFNYGGIYLINNNKKEIIQTIYYLLEKLEGELNITFNNNNINKLKSDIENSINNDINARNYRTEWSVLINTQMAKYNTNYLTDWVTGQYSIRDAALFLDQWGSLEGHPYYPTWKSRPNMSLEDVAALSPEFNATVNLTVMALRQDMAYVESLPHVENIHDWFLQRFPIVGRQWVKWLKQQGKNPYQWLPLPVHDWHLNHWVKQQKTQHH
;
A
#
# COMPACT_ATOMS: atom_id res chain seq x y z
N MET A 1 -12.49 -14.63 26.89
CA MET A 1 -11.41 -14.10 26.04
C MET A 1 -11.13 -15.19 25.02
N GLU A 2 -11.46 -14.96 23.76
CA GLU A 2 -11.14 -15.90 22.68
C GLU A 2 -9.67 -15.69 22.30
N ILE A 3 -8.88 -16.75 22.37
CA ILE A 3 -7.46 -16.75 22.00
C ILE A 3 -7.40 -17.10 20.51
N TYR A 4 -6.83 -16.20 19.72
CA TYR A 4 -6.63 -16.34 18.29
C TYR A 4 -5.22 -16.87 18.00
N PRO A 5 -4.90 -17.24 16.74
CA PRO A 5 -3.58 -17.71 16.40
C PRO A 5 -2.49 -16.81 17.01
N VAL A 6 -1.55 -17.48 17.68
CA VAL A 6 -0.31 -16.90 18.19
C VAL A 6 -0.53 -15.93 19.36
N ASP A 7 -1.33 -16.38 20.33
CA ASP A 7 -1.57 -15.72 21.62
C ASP A 7 -2.13 -14.29 21.50
N THR A 8 -2.85 -14.02 20.41
CA THR A 8 -3.56 -12.77 20.20
C THR A 8 -4.98 -12.85 20.78
N PHE A 9 -5.53 -11.72 21.21
CA PHE A 9 -6.91 -11.63 21.71
C PHE A 9 -7.59 -10.38 21.17
N PHE A 10 -8.88 -10.48 20.87
CA PHE A 10 -9.69 -9.29 20.59
C PHE A 10 -10.11 -8.62 21.90
N ASN A 11 -9.78 -7.33 22.02
CA ASN A 11 -10.29 -6.48 23.07
C ASN A 11 -11.44 -5.61 22.54
N TYR A 12 -12.66 -5.91 22.96
CA TYR A 12 -13.86 -5.13 22.64
C TYR A 12 -14.16 -4.02 23.66
N GLY A 13 -13.38 -3.95 24.75
CA GLY A 13 -13.57 -3.00 25.84
C GLY A 13 -12.51 -1.90 25.89
N GLY A 14 -12.74 -0.91 26.74
CA GLY A 14 -11.72 0.11 27.03
C GLY A 14 -10.48 -0.50 27.68
N ILE A 15 -9.33 0.10 27.42
CA ILE A 15 -8.10 -0.15 28.18
C ILE A 15 -8.12 0.77 29.40
N TYR A 16 -7.81 0.23 30.58
CA TYR A 16 -7.84 1.01 31.82
C TYR A 16 -6.56 0.84 32.63
N LEU A 17 -6.09 1.95 33.20
CA LEU A 17 -5.07 1.96 34.24
C LEU A 17 -5.76 1.81 35.61
N ILE A 18 -5.26 0.89 36.43
CA ILE A 18 -5.77 0.64 37.78
C ILE A 18 -4.67 0.98 38.79
N ASN A 19 -4.92 1.96 39.66
CA ASN A 19 -4.00 2.33 40.73
C ASN A 19 -4.80 2.63 42.02
N ASN A 20 -4.48 1.95 43.13
CA ASN A 20 -5.12 2.16 44.43
C ASN A 20 -6.66 2.21 44.35
N ASN A 21 -7.28 1.24 43.67
CA ASN A 21 -8.73 1.14 43.42
C ASN A 21 -9.35 2.28 42.60
N LYS A 22 -8.55 3.19 42.03
CA LYS A 22 -9.01 4.13 41.01
C LYS A 22 -8.82 3.53 39.63
N LYS A 23 -9.85 3.66 38.80
CA LYS A 23 -9.88 3.20 37.41
C LYS A 23 -9.87 4.41 36.49
N GLU A 24 -8.88 4.47 35.62
CA GLU A 24 -8.72 5.53 34.64
C GLU A 24 -8.74 4.93 33.24
N ILE A 25 -9.50 5.51 32.31
CA ILE A 25 -9.58 5.02 30.93
C ILE A 25 -8.44 5.58 30.09
N ILE A 26 -7.78 4.72 29.32
CA ILE A 26 -6.79 5.10 28.32
C ILE A 26 -7.52 5.38 27.00
N GLN A 27 -7.48 6.64 26.55
CA GLN A 27 -8.20 7.08 25.35
C GLN A 27 -7.31 7.23 24.11
N THR A 28 -5.99 7.36 24.29
CA THR A 28 -5.05 7.61 23.19
C THR A 28 -3.80 6.75 23.32
N ILE A 29 -3.14 6.49 22.19
CA ILE A 29 -1.85 5.78 22.19
C ILE A 29 -0.74 6.58 22.88
N TYR A 30 -0.78 7.91 22.78
CA TYR A 30 0.18 8.77 23.49
C TYR A 30 0.07 8.58 24.99
N TYR A 31 -1.16 8.54 25.50
CA TYR A 31 -1.39 8.34 26.93
C TYR A 31 -1.01 6.94 27.39
N LEU A 32 -1.31 5.92 26.57
CA LEU A 32 -0.86 4.55 26.85
C LEU A 32 0.67 4.47 26.95
N LEU A 33 1.38 5.00 25.96
CA LEU A 33 2.84 4.92 25.90
C LEU A 33 3.50 5.75 27.01
N GLU A 34 2.95 6.91 27.38
CA GLU A 34 3.43 7.68 28.53
C GLU A 34 3.36 6.88 29.84
N LYS A 35 2.29 6.09 30.05
CA LYS A 35 2.16 5.24 31.24
C LYS A 35 3.05 4.01 31.20
N LEU A 36 3.36 3.49 30.01
CA LEU A 36 4.21 2.33 29.84
C LEU A 36 5.71 2.66 29.79
N GLU A 37 6.09 3.89 29.44
CA GLU A 37 7.50 4.27 29.20
C GLU A 37 8.43 3.91 30.37
N GLY A 38 7.98 4.10 31.62
CA GLY A 38 8.74 3.73 32.82
C GLY A 38 8.73 2.24 33.18
N GLU A 39 7.80 1.46 32.62
CA GLU A 39 7.63 0.02 32.86
C GLU A 39 8.31 -0.82 31.77
N LEU A 40 8.54 -0.24 30.59
CA LEU A 40 9.24 -0.91 29.50
C LEU A 40 10.73 -1.02 29.85
N ASN A 41 11.28 -2.23 29.76
CA ASN A 41 12.72 -2.47 29.89
C ASN A 41 13.49 -2.06 28.62
N ILE A 42 13.18 -0.87 28.08
CA ILE A 42 13.71 -0.31 26.85
C ILE A 42 13.95 1.17 27.08
N THR A 43 15.18 1.64 26.86
CA THR A 43 15.49 3.07 26.89
C THR A 43 15.19 3.69 25.53
N PHE A 44 14.20 4.57 25.48
CA PHE A 44 13.95 5.40 24.31
C PHE A 44 14.72 6.71 24.42
N ASN A 45 15.29 7.20 23.31
CA ASN A 45 15.56 8.62 23.21
C ASN A 45 14.25 9.35 22.85
N ASN A 46 14.16 10.64 23.17
CA ASN A 46 12.94 11.43 22.94
C ASN A 46 12.47 11.42 21.48
N ASN A 47 13.40 11.36 20.53
CA ASN A 47 13.06 11.33 19.11
C ASN A 47 12.40 9.98 18.71
N ASN A 48 12.91 8.87 19.24
CA ASN A 48 12.43 7.52 18.95
C ASN A 48 11.02 7.29 19.51
N ILE A 49 10.76 7.71 20.75
CA ILE A 49 9.43 7.53 21.36
C ILE A 49 8.37 8.40 20.67
N ASN A 50 8.73 9.64 20.30
CA ASN A 50 7.82 10.52 19.57
C ASN A 50 7.56 9.99 18.16
N LYS A 51 8.58 9.43 17.49
CA LYS A 51 8.43 8.79 16.19
C LYS A 51 7.51 7.57 16.27
N LEU A 52 7.70 6.71 17.27
CA LEU A 52 6.82 5.56 17.51
C LEU A 52 5.37 5.99 17.76
N LYS A 53 5.15 6.98 18.62
CA LYS A 53 3.81 7.55 18.89
C LYS A 53 3.14 8.03 17.59
N SER A 54 3.87 8.80 16.78
CA SER A 54 3.39 9.31 15.49
C SER A 54 3.10 8.20 14.48
N ASP A 55 3.96 7.17 14.40
CA ASP A 55 3.79 6.07 13.45
C ASP A 55 2.59 5.19 13.81
N ILE A 56 2.33 4.97 15.09
CA ILE A 56 1.13 4.22 15.55
C ILE A 56 -0.13 5.04 15.28
N GLU A 57 -0.12 6.34 15.61
CA GLU A 57 -1.25 7.22 15.32
C GLU A 57 -1.56 7.28 13.81
N ASN A 58 -0.53 7.39 12.97
CA ASN A 58 -0.69 7.31 11.52
C ASN A 58 -1.27 5.95 11.07
N SER A 59 -0.80 4.84 11.65
CA SER A 59 -1.33 3.50 11.38
C SER A 59 -2.80 3.37 11.77
N ILE A 60 -3.21 3.89 12.94
CA ILE A 60 -4.61 3.89 13.41
C ILE A 60 -5.48 4.70 12.45
N ASN A 61 -5.06 5.91 12.09
CA ASN A 61 -5.82 6.76 11.18
C ASN A 61 -6.00 6.12 9.80
N ASN A 62 -4.95 5.50 9.24
CA ASN A 62 -5.03 4.78 7.97
C ASN A 62 -5.97 3.57 8.09
N ASP A 63 -5.94 2.84 9.19
CA ASP A 63 -6.82 1.69 9.42
C ASP A 63 -8.30 2.10 9.52
N ILE A 64 -8.60 3.17 10.28
CA ILE A 64 -9.96 3.73 10.39
C ILE A 64 -10.50 4.09 9.00
N ASN A 65 -9.72 4.83 8.20
CA ASN A 65 -10.15 5.24 6.86
C ASN A 65 -10.36 4.03 5.94
N ALA A 66 -9.45 3.05 5.96
CA ALA A 66 -9.58 1.82 5.17
C ALA A 66 -10.84 1.02 5.56
N ARG A 67 -11.16 0.94 6.86
CA ARG A 67 -12.38 0.25 7.34
C ARG A 67 -13.66 0.97 6.97
N ASN A 68 -13.66 2.31 7.02
CA ASN A 68 -14.78 3.13 6.55
C ASN A 68 -15.03 2.88 5.05
N TYR A 69 -13.97 2.97 4.23
CA TYR A 69 -14.06 2.66 2.81
C TYR A 69 -14.55 1.23 2.57
N ARG A 70 -14.02 0.25 3.32
CA ARG A 70 -14.46 -1.16 3.19
C ARG A 70 -15.94 -1.35 3.47
N THR A 71 -16.50 -0.59 4.41
CA THR A 71 -17.93 -0.65 4.74
C THR A 71 -18.76 -0.24 3.51
N GLU A 72 -18.42 0.88 2.89
CA GLU A 72 -19.09 1.36 1.67
C GLU A 72 -18.88 0.40 0.49
N TRP A 73 -17.65 -0.09 0.31
CA TRP A 73 -17.33 -1.04 -0.75
C TRP A 73 -18.11 -2.35 -0.59
N SER A 74 -18.32 -2.82 0.64
CA SER A 74 -19.08 -4.03 0.92
C SER A 74 -20.58 -3.85 0.61
N VAL A 75 -21.14 -2.66 0.86
CA VAL A 75 -22.51 -2.33 0.45
C VAL A 75 -22.66 -2.35 -1.07
N LEU A 76 -21.70 -1.77 -1.80
CA LEU A 76 -21.67 -1.80 -3.25
C LEU A 76 -21.58 -3.23 -3.79
N ILE A 77 -20.69 -4.06 -3.24
CA ILE A 77 -20.55 -5.47 -3.62
C ILE A 77 -21.85 -6.22 -3.37
N ASN A 78 -22.47 -6.09 -2.18
CA ASN A 78 -23.74 -6.75 -1.87
C ASN A 78 -24.87 -6.33 -2.83
N THR A 79 -24.88 -5.08 -3.26
CA THR A 79 -25.83 -4.57 -4.24
C THR A 79 -25.62 -5.22 -5.61
N GLN A 80 -24.37 -5.36 -6.06
CA GLN A 80 -24.06 -6.08 -7.29
C GLN A 80 -24.39 -7.56 -7.17
N MET A 81 -24.04 -8.20 -6.06
CA MET A 81 -24.37 -9.60 -5.82
C MET A 81 -25.87 -9.88 -5.91
N ALA A 82 -26.70 -9.01 -5.31
CA ALA A 82 -28.16 -9.10 -5.42
C ALA A 82 -28.64 -8.93 -6.88
N LYS A 83 -28.08 -7.96 -7.62
CA LYS A 83 -28.40 -7.74 -9.04
C LYS A 83 -28.11 -8.96 -9.91
N TYR A 84 -27.05 -9.71 -9.62
CA TYR A 84 -26.66 -10.93 -10.35
C TYR A 84 -27.19 -12.22 -9.70
N ASN A 85 -28.05 -12.11 -8.69
CA ASN A 85 -28.65 -13.24 -7.96
C ASN A 85 -27.61 -14.25 -7.41
N THR A 86 -26.51 -13.73 -6.88
CA THR A 86 -25.43 -14.51 -6.26
C THR A 86 -25.41 -14.29 -4.75
N ASN A 87 -25.31 -15.37 -3.97
CA ASN A 87 -25.32 -15.31 -2.50
C ASN A 87 -23.91 -15.34 -1.87
N TYR A 88 -22.89 -15.75 -2.63
CA TYR A 88 -21.52 -15.88 -2.14
C TYR A 88 -20.58 -14.97 -2.95
N LEU A 89 -19.64 -14.32 -2.25
CA LEU A 89 -18.68 -13.41 -2.86
C LEU A 89 -17.86 -14.13 -3.94
N THR A 90 -17.43 -15.36 -3.68
CA THR A 90 -16.63 -16.17 -4.62
C THR A 90 -17.38 -16.43 -5.93
N ASP A 91 -18.67 -16.78 -5.84
CA ASP A 91 -19.51 -17.05 -7.01
C ASP A 91 -19.68 -15.78 -7.84
N TRP A 92 -19.92 -14.65 -7.17
CA TRP A 92 -20.01 -13.36 -7.83
C TRP A 92 -18.70 -12.97 -8.51
N VAL A 93 -17.57 -13.02 -7.80
CA VAL A 93 -16.25 -12.64 -8.34
C VAL A 93 -15.90 -13.50 -9.56
N THR A 94 -16.03 -14.82 -9.46
CA THR A 94 -15.69 -15.73 -10.57
C THR A 94 -16.65 -15.63 -11.75
N GLY A 95 -17.90 -15.21 -11.52
CA GLY A 95 -18.88 -14.94 -12.58
C GLY A 95 -18.71 -13.58 -13.28
N GLN A 96 -18.14 -12.58 -12.61
CA GLN A 96 -17.97 -11.22 -13.16
C GLN A 96 -16.60 -10.96 -13.78
N TYR A 97 -15.55 -11.64 -13.30
CA TYR A 97 -14.18 -11.30 -13.64
C TYR A 97 -13.46 -12.45 -14.34
N SER A 98 -12.45 -12.09 -15.15
CA SER A 98 -11.45 -13.08 -15.57
C SER A 98 -10.70 -13.61 -14.35
N ILE A 99 -10.05 -14.78 -14.44
CA ILE A 99 -9.26 -15.34 -13.32
C ILE A 99 -8.23 -14.33 -12.79
N ARG A 100 -7.60 -13.57 -13.70
CA ARG A 100 -6.63 -12.54 -13.33
C ARG A 100 -7.28 -11.40 -12.56
N ASP A 101 -8.39 -10.87 -13.06
CA ASP A 101 -9.04 -9.72 -12.44
C ASP A 101 -9.73 -10.11 -11.12
N ALA A 102 -10.22 -11.35 -11.02
CA ALA A 102 -10.70 -11.94 -9.77
C ALA A 102 -9.59 -12.00 -8.72
N ALA A 103 -8.39 -12.46 -9.09
CA ALA A 103 -7.25 -12.50 -8.19
C ALA A 103 -6.84 -11.09 -7.72
N LEU A 104 -6.81 -10.10 -8.63
CA LEU A 104 -6.51 -8.70 -8.28
C LEU A 104 -7.58 -8.12 -7.34
N PHE A 105 -8.85 -8.36 -7.62
CA PHE A 105 -9.95 -7.93 -6.76
C PHE A 105 -9.81 -8.52 -5.36
N LEU A 106 -9.57 -9.84 -5.25
CA LEU A 106 -9.44 -10.51 -3.96
C LEU A 106 -8.19 -10.07 -3.19
N ASP A 107 -7.09 -9.78 -3.88
CA ASP A 107 -5.88 -9.22 -3.29
C ASP A 107 -6.18 -7.85 -2.65
N GLN A 108 -6.86 -6.96 -3.38
CA GLN A 108 -7.25 -5.64 -2.87
C GLN A 108 -8.30 -5.74 -1.75
N TRP A 109 -9.36 -6.51 -1.95
CA TRP A 109 -10.43 -6.67 -0.98
C TRP A 109 -9.95 -7.35 0.32
N GLY A 110 -9.01 -8.28 0.20
CA GLY A 110 -8.38 -9.01 1.28
C GLY A 110 -7.28 -8.22 2.01
N SER A 111 -6.73 -7.16 1.39
CA SER A 111 -5.65 -6.35 1.98
C SER A 111 -6.04 -5.55 3.22
N LEU A 112 -7.34 -5.51 3.58
CA LEU A 112 -7.79 -4.73 4.74
C LEU A 112 -7.09 -5.18 6.02
N GLU A 113 -6.97 -6.49 6.25
CA GLU A 113 -6.26 -7.02 7.40
C GLU A 113 -4.78 -7.22 7.02
N GLY A 114 -3.87 -6.70 7.84
CA GLY A 114 -2.44 -6.86 7.62
C GLY A 114 -1.77 -7.57 8.78
N HIS A 115 -0.53 -7.22 9.09
CA HIS A 115 0.26 -8.00 10.03
C HIS A 115 -0.30 -7.90 11.46
N PRO A 116 -0.78 -9.00 12.07
CA PRO A 116 -1.56 -8.94 13.31
C PRO A 116 -0.75 -8.56 14.57
N TYR A 117 0.56 -8.39 14.46
CA TYR A 117 1.45 -8.16 15.61
C TYR A 117 2.07 -6.77 15.69
N TYR A 118 2.23 -6.07 14.55
CA TYR A 118 3.02 -4.83 14.56
C TYR A 118 2.08 -3.65 14.78
N PRO A 119 2.32 -2.77 15.77
CA PRO A 119 1.41 -1.66 16.06
C PRO A 119 1.43 -0.55 14.99
N THR A 120 2.36 -0.62 14.04
CA THR A 120 2.57 0.37 12.95
C THR A 120 2.34 -0.23 11.55
N TRP A 121 1.63 -1.36 11.44
CA TRP A 121 1.52 -2.13 10.20
C TRP A 121 0.84 -1.41 9.02
N LYS A 122 0.03 -0.37 9.27
CA LYS A 122 -0.54 0.54 8.24
C LYS A 122 0.13 1.91 8.21
N SER A 123 1.24 2.09 8.93
CA SER A 123 1.94 3.36 8.94
C SER A 123 2.53 3.63 7.55
N ARG A 124 2.19 4.79 6.98
CA ARG A 124 2.68 5.30 5.70
C ARG A 124 3.21 6.71 5.92
N PRO A 125 4.34 6.85 6.63
CA PRO A 125 4.89 8.16 6.95
C PRO A 125 5.22 8.92 5.65
N ASN A 126 4.99 10.23 5.67
CA ASN A 126 5.16 11.15 4.54
C ASN A 126 4.12 11.01 3.41
N MET A 127 3.04 10.25 3.60
CA MET A 127 1.86 10.27 2.72
C MET A 127 0.71 10.98 3.42
N SER A 128 -0.02 11.82 2.68
CA SER A 128 -1.31 12.35 3.16
C SER A 128 -2.38 11.26 3.13
N LEU A 129 -3.53 11.47 3.78
CA LEU A 129 -4.64 10.51 3.72
C LEU A 129 -5.14 10.31 2.29
N GLU A 130 -5.13 11.36 1.48
CA GLU A 130 -5.49 11.33 0.06
C GLU A 130 -4.49 10.49 -0.75
N ASP A 131 -3.19 10.65 -0.50
CA ASP A 131 -2.16 9.80 -1.12
C ASP A 131 -2.36 8.34 -0.73
N VAL A 132 -2.61 8.06 0.56
CA VAL A 132 -2.85 6.69 1.03
C VAL A 132 -4.07 6.10 0.31
N ALA A 133 -5.18 6.83 0.22
CA ALA A 133 -6.38 6.35 -0.47
C ALA A 133 -6.17 6.16 -1.98
N ALA A 134 -5.42 7.05 -2.63
CA ALA A 134 -5.17 6.97 -4.06
C ALA A 134 -4.23 5.84 -4.48
N LEU A 135 -3.40 5.34 -3.55
CA LEU A 135 -2.28 4.45 -3.87
C LEU A 135 -2.36 3.07 -3.20
N SER A 136 -3.21 2.89 -2.20
CA SER A 136 -3.20 1.68 -1.37
C SER A 136 -4.32 0.70 -1.77
N PRO A 137 -4.04 -0.62 -1.77
CA PRO A 137 -4.99 -1.64 -2.21
C PRO A 137 -6.28 -1.68 -1.39
N GLU A 138 -6.25 -1.25 -0.12
CA GLU A 138 -7.40 -1.20 0.79
C GLU A 138 -8.54 -0.33 0.25
N PHE A 139 -8.23 0.59 -0.67
CA PHE A 139 -9.14 1.55 -1.27
C PHE A 139 -9.50 1.19 -2.72
N ASN A 140 -9.26 -0.06 -3.14
CA ASN A 140 -9.46 -0.50 -4.54
C ASN A 140 -8.72 0.42 -5.53
N ALA A 141 -7.56 0.94 -5.12
CA ALA A 141 -6.80 1.93 -5.87
C ALA A 141 -6.32 1.35 -7.21
N THR A 142 -6.48 2.13 -8.28
CA THR A 142 -5.88 1.84 -9.58
C THR A 142 -4.87 2.92 -9.89
N VAL A 143 -3.60 2.51 -10.01
CA VAL A 143 -2.49 3.44 -10.20
C VAL A 143 -2.02 3.41 -11.65
N ASN A 144 -1.89 4.60 -12.24
CA ASN A 144 -1.25 4.76 -13.53
C ASN A 144 0.27 4.76 -13.36
N LEU A 145 0.96 4.05 -14.26
CA LEU A 145 2.42 4.04 -14.31
C LEU A 145 2.91 4.88 -15.49
N THR A 146 3.89 5.74 -15.22
CA THR A 146 4.63 6.45 -16.26
C THR A 146 5.77 5.56 -16.74
N VAL A 147 5.87 5.30 -18.05
CA VAL A 147 7.02 4.57 -18.62
C VAL A 147 8.10 5.57 -19.02
N MET A 148 9.15 5.63 -18.20
CA MET A 148 10.34 6.46 -18.45
C MET A 148 11.33 5.76 -19.38
N ALA A 149 12.33 6.51 -19.84
CA ALA A 149 13.48 5.99 -20.56
C ALA A 149 14.74 6.14 -19.71
N LEU A 150 15.33 5.02 -19.30
CA LEU A 150 16.62 4.95 -18.60
C LEU A 150 17.73 4.64 -19.60
N ARG A 151 18.89 5.30 -19.52
CA ARG A 151 19.99 4.93 -20.42
C ARG A 151 20.45 3.50 -20.13
N GLN A 152 20.59 2.69 -21.18
CA GLN A 152 20.97 1.29 -21.02
C GLN A 152 22.37 1.14 -20.40
N ASP A 153 23.30 2.05 -20.69
CA ASP A 153 24.66 2.05 -20.14
C ASP A 153 24.76 2.53 -18.68
N MET A 154 23.64 2.91 -18.07
CA MET A 154 23.54 3.32 -16.66
C MET A 154 22.78 2.29 -15.80
N ALA A 155 22.47 1.13 -16.36
CA ALA A 155 21.68 0.12 -15.69
C ALA A 155 22.28 -1.28 -15.90
N TYR A 156 22.15 -2.10 -14.87
CA TYR A 156 22.31 -3.53 -14.99
C TYR A 156 20.93 -4.18 -15.12
N VAL A 157 20.77 -5.11 -16.07
CA VAL A 157 19.48 -5.75 -16.37
C VAL A 157 19.61 -7.25 -16.15
N GLU A 158 18.80 -7.77 -15.25
CA GLU A 158 18.55 -9.21 -15.10
C GLU A 158 17.16 -9.53 -15.65
N SER A 159 17.03 -10.64 -16.35
CA SER A 159 15.79 -11.08 -16.94
C SER A 159 15.54 -12.57 -16.66
N LEU A 160 14.27 -12.98 -16.75
CA LEU A 160 13.93 -14.40 -16.68
C LEU A 160 14.55 -15.15 -17.87
N PRO A 161 14.85 -16.46 -17.75
CA PRO A 161 15.58 -17.20 -18.80
C PRO A 161 14.94 -17.17 -20.20
N HIS A 162 13.62 -16.98 -20.29
CA HIS A 162 12.89 -16.92 -21.56
C HIS A 162 12.83 -15.51 -22.16
N VAL A 163 13.42 -14.51 -21.50
CA VAL A 163 13.46 -13.12 -21.96
C VAL A 163 14.88 -12.81 -22.44
N GLU A 164 15.10 -13.04 -23.73
CA GLU A 164 16.39 -12.80 -24.39
C GLU A 164 16.70 -11.31 -24.53
N ASN A 165 15.67 -10.51 -24.80
CA ASN A 165 15.80 -9.06 -25.00
C ASN A 165 14.64 -8.32 -24.34
N ILE A 166 14.97 -7.42 -23.41
CA ILE A 166 13.98 -6.64 -22.65
C ILE A 166 13.16 -5.67 -23.52
N HIS A 167 13.75 -5.12 -24.59
CA HIS A 167 13.04 -4.22 -25.51
C HIS A 167 11.99 -4.98 -26.30
N ASP A 168 12.37 -6.11 -26.89
CA ASP A 168 11.45 -6.93 -27.68
C ASP A 168 10.34 -7.48 -26.80
N TRP A 169 10.68 -7.96 -25.61
CA TRP A 169 9.71 -8.40 -24.62
C TRP A 169 8.72 -7.28 -24.26
N PHE A 170 9.21 -6.06 -23.99
CA PHE A 170 8.34 -4.94 -23.64
C PHE A 170 7.40 -4.54 -24.79
N LEU A 171 7.92 -4.48 -26.02
CA LEU A 171 7.14 -4.15 -27.22
C LEU A 171 6.09 -5.22 -27.53
N GLN A 172 6.40 -6.50 -27.28
CA GLN A 172 5.45 -7.59 -27.47
C GLN A 172 4.39 -7.59 -26.37
N ARG A 173 4.77 -7.38 -25.11
CA ARG A 173 3.84 -7.46 -23.97
C ARG A 173 2.94 -6.24 -23.85
N PHE A 174 3.44 -5.06 -24.20
CA PHE A 174 2.71 -3.79 -24.11
C PHE A 174 2.73 -3.05 -25.46
N PRO A 175 2.15 -3.61 -26.53
CA PRO A 175 2.36 -3.13 -27.89
C PRO A 175 1.88 -1.71 -28.14
N ILE A 176 0.81 -1.29 -27.46
CA ILE A 176 0.29 0.09 -27.56
C ILE A 176 1.26 1.06 -26.90
N VAL A 177 1.58 0.83 -25.62
CA VAL A 177 2.47 1.69 -24.81
C VAL A 177 3.88 1.70 -25.40
N GLY A 178 4.40 0.54 -25.79
CA GLY A 178 5.73 0.38 -26.38
C GLY A 178 5.89 1.13 -27.70
N ARG A 179 4.88 1.09 -28.60
CA ARG A 179 4.93 1.90 -29.83
C ARG A 179 4.90 3.39 -29.55
N GLN A 180 4.09 3.84 -28.58
CA GLN A 180 4.05 5.25 -28.18
C GLN A 180 5.40 5.69 -27.60
N TRP A 181 5.99 4.86 -26.74
CA TRP A 181 7.29 5.11 -26.12
C TRP A 181 8.43 5.16 -27.14
N VAL A 182 8.47 4.22 -28.10
CA VAL A 182 9.44 4.24 -29.22
C VAL A 182 9.28 5.50 -30.08
N LYS A 183 8.04 5.87 -30.41
CA LYS A 183 7.75 7.08 -31.19
C LYS A 183 8.24 8.33 -30.45
N TRP A 184 7.95 8.42 -29.15
CA TRP A 184 8.39 9.53 -28.31
C TRP A 184 9.91 9.65 -28.29
N LEU A 185 10.67 8.55 -28.10
CA LEU A 185 12.14 8.58 -28.14
C LEU A 185 12.70 9.02 -29.49
N LYS A 186 12.13 8.52 -30.59
CA LYS A 186 12.55 8.91 -31.94
C LYS A 186 12.32 10.39 -32.21
N GLN A 187 11.21 10.96 -31.72
CA GLN A 187 10.93 12.40 -31.81
C GLN A 187 11.96 13.25 -31.05
N GLN A 188 12.62 12.70 -30.03
CA GLN A 188 13.72 13.33 -29.31
C GLN A 188 15.10 13.09 -29.97
N GLY A 189 15.13 12.51 -31.18
CA GLY A 189 16.37 12.15 -31.86
C GLY A 189 17.18 11.04 -31.18
N LYS A 190 16.55 10.24 -30.30
CA LYS A 190 17.19 9.15 -29.58
C LYS A 190 16.99 7.81 -30.30
N ASN A 191 17.99 6.94 -30.24
CA ASN A 191 17.85 5.55 -30.66
C ASN A 191 17.15 4.74 -29.55
N PRO A 192 15.94 4.21 -29.75
CA PRO A 192 15.23 3.48 -28.71
C PRO A 192 15.96 2.26 -28.14
N TYR A 193 16.87 1.65 -28.90
CA TYR A 193 17.67 0.51 -28.43
C TYR A 193 18.79 0.89 -27.45
N GLN A 194 19.02 2.19 -27.19
CA GLN A 194 19.98 2.65 -26.19
C GLN A 194 19.31 3.05 -24.86
N TRP A 195 18.00 2.83 -24.74
CA TRP A 195 17.20 3.24 -23.59
C TRP A 195 16.30 2.09 -23.11
N LEU A 196 16.24 1.85 -21.82
CA LEU A 196 15.39 0.83 -21.23
C LEU A 196 14.04 1.44 -20.84
N PRO A 197 12.90 0.76 -21.13
CA PRO A 197 11.60 1.17 -20.62
C PRO A 197 11.54 0.89 -19.11
N LEU A 198 11.30 1.93 -18.32
CA LEU A 198 11.20 1.83 -16.86
C LEU A 198 9.83 2.32 -16.39
N PRO A 199 8.91 1.42 -16.00
CA PRO A 199 7.67 1.81 -15.34
C PRO A 199 7.99 2.43 -13.98
N VAL A 200 7.52 3.66 -13.76
CA VAL A 200 7.72 4.41 -12.52
C VAL A 200 6.37 4.86 -11.99
N HIS A 201 6.18 4.68 -10.70
CA HIS A 201 5.02 5.17 -9.97
C HIS A 201 5.11 6.70 -9.83
N ASP A 202 4.02 7.42 -10.13
CA ASP A 202 4.03 8.89 -10.16
C ASP A 202 4.39 9.52 -8.80
N TRP A 203 3.90 8.96 -7.70
CA TRP A 203 4.32 9.39 -6.36
C TRP A 203 5.85 9.31 -6.17
N HIS A 204 6.50 8.21 -6.59
CA HIS A 204 7.96 8.08 -6.51
C HIS A 204 8.67 9.09 -7.43
N LEU A 205 8.15 9.29 -8.64
CA LEU A 205 8.68 10.27 -9.59
C LEU A 205 8.68 11.69 -9.00
N ASN A 206 7.58 12.09 -8.37
CA ASN A 206 7.39 13.45 -7.86
C ASN A 206 8.08 13.71 -6.52
N HIS A 207 8.12 12.70 -5.63
CA HIS A 207 8.67 12.88 -4.27
C HIS A 207 10.13 12.49 -4.13
N TRP A 208 10.70 11.74 -5.09
CA TRP A 208 12.10 11.30 -5.00
C TRP A 208 12.91 11.70 -6.23
N VAL A 209 12.52 11.20 -7.41
CA VAL A 209 13.33 11.36 -8.63
C VAL A 209 13.50 12.83 -9.02
N LYS A 210 12.41 13.61 -9.02
CA LYS A 210 12.47 15.03 -9.39
C LYS A 210 13.23 15.86 -8.35
N GLN A 211 13.05 15.57 -7.07
CA GLN A 211 13.72 16.34 -5.99
C GLN A 211 15.24 16.18 -6.03
N GLN A 212 15.74 14.96 -6.28
CA GLN A 212 17.17 14.70 -6.39
C GLN A 212 17.80 15.32 -7.65
N LYS A 213 17.05 15.40 -8.77
CA LYS A 213 17.55 16.05 -9.99
C LYS A 213 17.79 17.55 -9.82
N THR A 214 16.97 18.22 -9.02
CA THR A 214 17.13 19.66 -8.73
C THR A 214 18.33 19.98 -7.82
N GLN A 215 18.93 18.99 -7.16
CA GLN A 215 20.10 19.21 -6.27
C GLN A 215 21.46 19.08 -6.99
N HIS A 216 21.47 18.65 -8.26
CA HIS A 216 22.67 18.39 -9.04
C HIS A 216 22.77 19.25 -10.33
N HIS A 217 22.07 20.39 -10.35
CA HIS A 217 22.19 21.43 -11.38
C HIS A 217 22.59 22.77 -10.76
#